data_AF-A0A2R4XF08-F1
#
_entry.id   AF-A0A2R4XF08-F1
#
_cell.length_a   1.000
_cell.length_b   1.000
_cell.length_c   1.000
_cell.angle_alpha   90.00
_cell.angle_beta   90.00
_cell.angle_gamma   90.00
#
_symmetry.space_group_name_H-M   'P 1'
#
loop_
_entity.id
_entity.type
_entity.pdbx_description
1 polymer ?
#
loop_
_entity_poly.entity_id
_entity_poly.type
_entity_poly.pdbx_seq_one_letter_code
_entity_poly.pdbx_strand_id
1 'polypeptide(L)' 'MTVQCVKCESFSLRRAGKIARYGFGHCIHDIPARSKSADYPRICSKHVAVDMETERKRIAWITKR' A
#
# COMPACT_ATOMS: atom_id res chain seq x y z
N MET A 1 -7.44 10.02 -11.51
CA MET A 1 -8.02 8.80 -10.91
C MET A 1 -7.55 8.70 -9.47
N THR A 2 -8.48 8.46 -8.55
CA THR A 2 -8.17 8.25 -7.13
C THR A 2 -7.93 6.78 -6.87
N VAL A 3 -6.82 6.45 -6.21
CA VAL A 3 -6.36 5.08 -5.95
C VAL A 3 -5.94 4.92 -4.49
N GLN A 4 -5.83 3.67 -4.02
CA GLN A 4 -5.31 3.34 -2.69
C GLN A 4 -4.06 2.49 -2.85
N CYS A 5 -3.01 2.80 -2.09
CA CYS A 5 -1.72 2.12 -2.23
C CYS A 5 -1.81 0.62 -1.92
N VAL A 6 -2.73 0.18 -1.06
CA VAL A 6 -2.97 -1.24 -0.76
C VAL A 6 -3.23 -2.08 -2.02
N LYS A 7 -3.88 -1.48 -3.02
CA LYS A 7 -4.28 -2.10 -4.29
C LYS A 7 -3.17 -2.06 -5.34
N CYS A 8 -2.02 -1.50 -5.02
CA CYS A 8 -0.94 -1.27 -5.97
C CYS A 8 0.14 -2.35 -5.87
N GLU A 9 0.59 -2.89 -7.00
CA GLU A 9 1.69 -3.86 -7.06
C GLU A 9 3.01 -3.27 -6.52
N SER A 10 3.26 -2.00 -6.84
CA SER A 10 4.44 -1.23 -6.41
C SER A 10 4.47 -0.89 -4.91
N PHE A 11 3.44 -1.25 -4.16
CA PHE A 11 3.32 -0.98 -2.73
C PHE A 11 3.53 -2.25 -1.90
N SER A 12 4.30 -2.12 -0.81
CA SER A 12 4.59 -3.22 0.11
C SER A 12 4.45 -2.79 1.57
N LEU A 13 3.52 -3.43 2.27
CA LEU A 13 3.42 -3.37 3.73
C LEU A 13 4.57 -4.12 4.40
N ARG A 14 5.04 -5.22 3.81
CA ARG A 14 6.12 -6.04 4.38
C ARG A 14 7.43 -5.28 4.47
N ARG A 15 7.75 -4.45 3.48
CA ARG A 15 8.95 -3.59 3.49
C ARG A 15 8.93 -2.52 4.58
N ALA A 16 7.76 -2.17 5.11
CA ALA A 16 7.61 -1.16 6.16
C ALA A 16 7.93 -1.68 7.57
N GLY A 17 8.13 -2.99 7.75
CA GLY A 17 8.49 -3.55 9.05
C GLY A 17 7.51 -3.14 10.17
N LYS A 18 8.02 -2.53 11.24
CA LYS A 18 7.23 -2.20 12.44
C LYS A 18 6.15 -1.14 12.22
N ILE A 19 6.23 -0.31 11.18
CA ILE A 19 5.19 0.71 10.92
C ILE A 19 4.02 0.16 10.10
N ALA A 20 4.18 -1.04 9.54
CA ALA A 20 3.12 -1.70 8.79
C ALA A 20 1.86 -1.86 9.65
N ARG A 21 1.99 -2.20 10.94
CA ARG A 21 0.87 -2.33 11.88
C ARG A 21 0.08 -1.03 12.11
N TYR A 22 0.52 0.10 11.54
CA TYR A 22 -0.23 1.34 11.52
C TYR A 22 -0.75 1.67 10.10
N GLY A 23 -0.71 0.70 9.18
CA GLY A 23 -1.18 0.76 7.79
C GLY A 23 -0.28 1.57 6.88
N PHE A 24 0.97 1.77 7.27
CA PHE A 24 1.95 2.43 6.43
C PHE A 24 2.81 1.39 5.71
N GLY A 25 3.01 1.58 4.41
CA GLY A 25 3.90 0.76 3.59
C GLY A 25 4.85 1.62 2.77
N HIS A 26 5.72 0.96 2.01
CA HIS A 26 6.61 1.64 1.07
C HIS A 26 6.15 1.44 -0.37
N CYS A 27 6.28 2.51 -1.15
CA CYS A 27 6.18 2.47 -2.60
C CYS A 27 7.58 2.38 -3.19
N ILE A 28 7.82 1.51 -4.17
CA ILE A 28 9.12 1.40 -4.84
C ILE A 28 9.50 2.64 -5.65
N HIS A 29 8.52 3.48 -6.01
CA HIS A 29 8.72 4.70 -6.79
C HIS A 29 8.84 5.96 -5.93
N ASP A 30 8.85 5.83 -4.60
CA ASP A 30 9.07 6.96 -3.67
C ASP A 30 10.45 6.83 -2.98
N ILE A 31 10.85 7.87 -2.26
CA ILE A 31 12.11 7.86 -1.50
C ILE A 31 12.07 6.80 -0.37
N PRO A 32 13.17 6.03 -0.15
CA PRO A 32 13.20 4.93 0.83
C PRO A 32 12.79 5.32 2.26
N ALA A 33 13.11 6.55 2.68
CA ALA A 33 12.79 7.06 4.01
C ALA A 33 11.31 7.46 4.19
N ARG A 34 10.49 7.42 3.13
CA ARG A 34 9.08 7.84 3.17
C ARG A 34 8.14 6.64 3.10
N SER A 35 7.14 6.68 3.97
CA SER A 35 6.05 5.71 3.98
C SER A 35 4.76 6.34 3.47
N LYS A 36 3.82 5.49 3.02
CA LYS A 36 2.49 5.89 2.56
C LYS A 36 1.45 5.10 3.34
N SER A 37 0.39 5.78 3.77
CA SER A 37 -0.81 5.05 4.21
C SER A 37 -1.35 4.24 3.03
N ALA A 38 -1.67 2.99 3.32
CA ALA A 38 -2.14 2.00 2.38
C ALA A 38 -3.57 2.27 1.89
N ASP A 39 -4.41 2.79 2.77
CA ASP A 39 -5.85 2.97 2.62
C ASP A 39 -6.28 4.40 2.29
N TYR A 40 -5.41 5.39 2.51
CA TYR A 40 -5.73 6.77 2.18
C TYR A 40 -5.84 6.96 0.65
N PRO A 41 -6.95 7.55 0.15
CA PRO A 41 -7.14 7.82 -1.28
C PRO A 41 -6.12 8.85 -1.79
N ARG A 42 -5.48 8.58 -2.92
CA ARG A 42 -4.46 9.45 -3.53
C ARG A 42 -4.65 9.54 -5.04
N ILE A 43 -4.15 10.61 -5.64
CA ILE A 43 -3.98 10.70 -7.10
C ILE A 43 -2.58 10.20 -7.43
N CYS A 44 -2.46 9.15 -8.24
CA CYS A 44 -1.18 8.58 -8.65
C CYS A 44 -1.26 8.07 -10.09
N SER A 45 -0.38 8.58 -10.97
CA SER A 45 -0.28 8.16 -12.37
C SER A 45 0.50 6.86 -12.57
N LYS A 46 1.30 6.45 -11.57
CA LYS A 46 2.12 5.21 -11.59
C LYS A 46 1.44 4.03 -10.91
N HIS A 47 0.12 4.12 -10.68
CA HIS A 47 -0.60 3.05 -10.02
C HIS A 47 -0.76 1.84 -10.95
N VAL A 48 -0.37 0.67 -10.47
CA VAL A 48 -0.56 -0.61 -11.16
C VAL A 48 -1.37 -1.51 -10.24
N ALA A 49 -2.54 -1.94 -10.69
CA ALA A 49 -3.39 -2.82 -9.89
C ALA A 49 -2.68 -4.15 -9.62
N VAL A 50 -2.69 -4.59 -8.36
CA VAL A 50 -2.23 -5.91 -7.96
C VAL A 50 -3.31 -6.95 -8.26
N ASP A 51 -2.96 -8.24 -8.27
CA ASP A 51 -3.94 -9.32 -8.42
C ASP A 51 -4.98 -9.31 -7.28
N MET A 52 -6.18 -9.81 -7.59
CA MET A 52 -7.31 -9.77 -6.65
C MET A 52 -7.06 -10.53 -5.34
N GLU A 53 -6.27 -11.62 -5.38
CA GLU A 53 -6.00 -12.42 -4.18
C GLU A 53 -5.11 -11.63 -3.22
N THR A 54 -4.05 -11.02 -3.74
CA THR A 54 -3.13 -10.18 -2.99
C THR A 54 -3.84 -8.93 -2.47
N GLU A 55 -4.67 -8.27 -3.29
CA GLU A 55 -5.49 -7.14 -2.86
C GLU A 55 -6.35 -7.53 -1.65
N ARG A 56 -7.10 -8.64 -1.76
CA ARG A 56 -7.98 -9.13 -0.70
C ARG A 56 -7.21 -9.42 0.60
N LYS A 57 -6.06 -10.08 0.51
CA LYS A 57 -5.20 -10.38 1.67
C LYS A 57 -4.70 -9.09 2.35
N ARG A 58 -4.25 -8.12 1.56
CA ARG A 58 -3.74 -6.84 2.08
C ARG A 58 -4.85 -6.00 2.71
N ILE A 59 -6.03 -5.93 2.09
CA ILE A 59 -7.19 -5.23 2.64
C ILE A 59 -7.64 -5.89 3.95
N ALA A 60 -7.83 -7.21 3.96
CA ALA A 60 -8.25 -7.94 5.16
C ALA A 60 -7.27 -7.74 6.32
N TRP A 61 -5.98 -7.61 6.02
CA TRP A 61 -4.96 -7.31 7.03
C TRP A 61 -5.07 -5.88 7.57
N ILE A 62 -5.26 -4.88 6.70
CA ILE A 62 -5.42 -3.47 7.13
C ILE A 62 -6.70 -3.29 7.95
N THR A 63 -7.80 -3.94 7.58
CA THR A 63 -9.07 -3.84 8.32
C THR A 63 -9.00 -4.47 9.71
N LYS A 64 -8.13 -5.47 9.93
CA LYS A 64 -7.92 -6.13 11.22
C LYS A 64 -6.91 -5.41 12.14
N ARG A 65 -6.31 -4.33 11.65
CA ARG A 65 -5.28 -3.54 12.33
C ARG A 65 -5.85 -2.70 13.47
#